data_AF-A0A821KU79-F1
#
_entry.id   AF-A0A821KU79-F1
#
_cell.length_a   1.000
_cell.length_b   1.000
_cell.length_c   1.000
_cell.angle_alpha   90.00
_cell.angle_beta   90.00
_cell.angle_gamma   90.00
#
_symmetry.space_group_name_H-M   'P 1'
#
loop_
_entity.id
_entity.type
_entity.pdbx_description
1 polymer ?
#
loop_
_entity_poly.entity_id
_entity_poly.type
_entity_poly.pdbx_seq_one_letter_code
_entity_poly.pdbx_strand_id
1 'polypeptide(L)'
;MFLEAMSNKYYHGDPDRNNHFWVYPKNKELITPRWDTYKASDLCDNCTYLDKDSESEIETYQCNGHDNAAGSGVTQAQIPKRRRG
;
A
#
# COMPACT_ATOMS: atom_id res chain seq x y z
N MET A 1 -30.53 -9.78 -16.49
CA MET A 1 -29.29 -8.98 -16.61
C MET A 1 -28.84 -8.67 -15.21
N PHE A 2 -27.83 -9.37 -14.69
CA PHE A 2 -27.28 -9.06 -13.37
C PHE A 2 -26.30 -7.89 -13.56
N LEU A 3 -26.59 -6.75 -12.93
CA LEU A 3 -25.61 -5.70 -12.71
C LEU A 3 -24.57 -6.30 -11.76
N GLU A 4 -23.46 -6.79 -12.29
CA GLU A 4 -22.28 -7.05 -11.48
C GLU A 4 -21.90 -5.71 -10.85
N ALA A 5 -22.10 -5.60 -9.54
CA ALA A 5 -21.63 -4.46 -8.78
C ALA A 5 -20.14 -4.32 -9.07
N MET A 6 -19.75 -3.30 -9.83
CA MET A 6 -18.34 -2.96 -10.01
C MET A 6 -17.82 -2.63 -8.61
N SER A 7 -17.13 -3.60 -8.01
CA SER A 7 -16.48 -3.44 -6.72
C SER A 7 -15.46 -2.32 -6.90
N ASN A 8 -15.81 -1.12 -6.44
CA ASN A 8 -14.95 0.05 -6.50
C ASN A 8 -13.85 -0.16 -5.45
N LYS A 9 -12.83 -0.96 -5.79
CA LYS A 9 -11.71 -1.21 -4.90
C LYS A 9 -10.65 -0.14 -5.08
N TYR A 10 -10.04 0.28 -3.99
CA TYR A 10 -8.78 1.03 -4.03
C TYR A 10 -7.63 0.15 -3.58
N TYR A 11 -6.43 0.45 -4.06
CA TYR A 11 -5.23 -0.34 -3.80
C TYR A 11 -4.12 0.57 -3.28
N HIS A 12 -3.34 0.05 -2.32
CA HIS A 12 -2.09 0.64 -1.88
C HIS A 12 -0.92 0.09 -2.70
N GLY A 13 0.23 0.75 -2.64
CA GLY A 13 1.39 0.38 -3.43
C GLY A 13 1.36 0.98 -4.82
N ASP A 14 2.35 0.60 -5.61
CA ASP A 14 2.60 1.21 -6.91
C ASP A 14 1.69 0.62 -8.00
N PRO A 15 0.79 1.43 -8.62
CA PRO A 15 -0.10 0.94 -9.67
C PRO A 15 0.64 0.40 -10.90
N ASP A 16 1.84 0.92 -11.18
CA ASP A 16 2.66 0.48 -12.31
C ASP A 16 3.41 -0.83 -12.00
N ARG A 17 3.41 -1.28 -10.73
CA ARG A 17 4.02 -2.53 -10.27
C ARG A 17 3.00 -3.45 -9.60
N ASN A 18 1.82 -3.61 -10.21
CA ASN A 18 0.75 -4.51 -9.73
C ASN A 18 0.30 -4.25 -8.28
N ASN A 19 0.34 -2.99 -7.84
CA ASN A 19 0.03 -2.59 -6.46
C ASN A 19 0.97 -3.23 -5.44
N HIS A 20 2.22 -3.47 -5.85
CA HIS A 20 3.26 -3.91 -4.95
C HIS A 20 3.80 -2.74 -4.13
N PHE A 21 4.24 -3.06 -2.92
CA PHE A 21 5.02 -2.17 -2.09
C PHE A 21 6.13 -2.93 -1.40
N TRP A 22 7.18 -2.20 -1.02
CA TRP A 22 8.36 -2.77 -0.39
C TRP A 22 8.47 -2.30 1.06
N VAL A 23 8.80 -3.25 1.94
CA VAL A 23 9.11 -3.00 3.34
C VAL A 23 10.62 -3.06 3.50
N TYR A 24 11.21 -1.92 3.83
CA TYR A 24 12.65 -1.79 4.02
C TYR A 24 13.01 -2.00 5.50
N PRO A 25 14.20 -2.54 5.77
CA PRO A 25 14.82 -2.43 7.09
C PRO A 25 14.93 -0.96 7.53
N LYS A 26 14.74 -0.68 8.82
CA LYS A 26 14.73 0.69 9.38
C LYS A 26 16.03 1.48 9.18
N ASN A 27 17.13 0.79 8.90
CA ASN A 27 18.44 1.37 8.65
C ASN A 27 18.70 1.66 7.16
N LYS A 28 17.74 1.42 6.26
CA LYS A 28 17.84 1.71 4.83
C LYS A 28 16.93 2.88 4.46
N GLU A 29 17.30 3.61 3.42
CA GLU A 29 16.44 4.65 2.86
C GLU A 29 15.38 4.01 1.96
N LEU A 30 14.16 4.56 1.99
CA LEU A 30 13.09 4.15 1.09
C LEU A 30 13.37 4.72 -0.30
N ILE A 31 13.39 3.85 -1.32
CA ILE A 31 13.60 4.28 -2.71
C ILE A 31 12.39 5.06 -3.22
N THR A 32 11.18 4.54 -2.98
CA THR A 32 9.93 5.23 -3.34
C THR A 32 9.06 5.45 -2.09
N PRO A 33 9.34 6.48 -1.26
CA PRO A 33 8.63 6.72 0.01
C PRO A 33 7.10 6.91 -0.11
N ARG A 34 6.60 7.14 -1.33
CA ARG A 34 5.17 7.19 -1.62
C ARG A 34 4.50 5.83 -1.51
N TRP A 35 5.21 4.77 -1.91
CA TRP A 35 4.67 3.42 -2.00
C TRP A 35 5.35 2.45 -1.05
N ASP A 36 6.58 2.74 -0.62
CA ASP A 36 7.37 1.90 0.27
C ASP A 36 7.25 2.34 1.73
N THR A 37 7.53 1.44 2.65
CA THR A 37 7.41 1.68 4.09
C THR A 37 8.48 0.94 4.88
N TYR A 38 8.60 1.25 6.16
CA TYR A 38 9.39 0.47 7.12
C TYR A 38 8.58 -0.62 7.82
N LYS A 39 7.26 -0.63 7.61
CA LYS A 39 6.34 -1.58 8.23
C LYS A 39 5.08 -1.72 7.38
N ALA A 40 4.77 -2.95 6.94
CA ALA A 40 3.63 -3.21 6.07
C ALA A 40 2.30 -2.64 6.61
N SER A 41 2.03 -2.85 7.90
CA SER A 41 0.78 -2.41 8.56
C SER A 41 0.55 -0.90 8.55
N ASP A 42 1.61 -0.10 8.37
CA ASP A 42 1.49 1.36 8.33
C ASP A 42 1.00 1.85 6.97
N LEU A 43 1.13 1.01 5.93
CA LEU A 43 0.65 1.29 4.58
C LEU A 43 -0.64 0.53 4.24
N CYS A 44 -0.72 -0.75 4.57
CA CYS A 44 -1.83 -1.62 4.19
C CYS A 44 -2.07 -2.70 5.25
N ASP A 45 -3.34 -2.92 5.61
CA ASP A 45 -3.79 -4.00 6.47
C ASP A 45 -4.43 -5.18 5.70
N ASN A 46 -4.65 -5.03 4.40
CA ASN A 46 -5.14 -6.08 3.51
C ASN A 46 -4.12 -6.42 2.40
N CYS A 47 -2.95 -6.90 2.81
CA CYS A 47 -1.86 -7.27 1.90
C CYS A 47 -1.39 -8.71 2.09
N THR A 48 -0.82 -9.26 1.02
CA THR A 48 -0.16 -10.57 1.01
C THR A 48 1.35 -10.37 0.93
N TYR A 49 2.10 -11.08 1.77
CA TYR A 49 3.56 -11.19 1.63
C TYR A 49 3.89 -12.05 0.41
N LEU A 50 4.79 -11.56 -0.45
CA LEU A 50 5.22 -12.29 -1.65
C LEU A 50 6.59 -12.93 -1.46
N ASP A 51 7.59 -12.11 -1.13
CA ASP A 51 8.99 -12.55 -1.07
C ASP A 51 9.84 -11.60 -0.23
N LYS A 52 11.06 -12.04 0.12
CA LYS A 52 12.10 -11.23 0.76
C LYS A 52 13.41 -11.43 0.03
N ASP A 53 13.97 -10.33 -0.44
CA ASP A 53 15.30 -10.33 -1.04
C ASP A 53 16.35 -10.63 0.04
N SER A 54 17.14 -11.68 -0.17
CA SER A 54 18.07 -12.22 0.84
C SER A 54 19.30 -11.33 1.08
N GLU A 55 19.69 -10.52 0.09
CA GLU A 55 20.84 -9.63 0.18
C GLU A 55 20.46 -8.29 0.81
N SER A 56 19.36 -7.72 0.37
CA SER A 56 18.89 -6.41 0.79
C SER A 56 17.96 -6.45 2.00
N GLU A 57 17.45 -7.62 2.36
CA GLU A 57 16.42 -7.82 3.39
C GLU A 57 15.13 -7.02 3.15
N ILE A 58 14.88 -6.60 1.91
CA ILE A 58 13.67 -5.88 1.55
C ILE A 58 12.58 -6.90 1.27
N GLU A 59 11.44 -6.73 1.92
CA GLU A 59 10.27 -7.60 1.76
C GLU A 59 9.31 -6.99 0.73
N THR A 60 8.73 -7.82 -0.12
CA THR A 60 7.75 -7.43 -1.14
C THR A 60 6.37 -7.88 -0.72
N TYR A 61 5.40 -6.96 -0.81
CA TYR A 61 4.00 -7.21 -0.49
C TYR A 61 3.11 -6.74 -1.64
N GLN A 62 1.93 -7.35 -1.75
CA GLN A 62 0.89 -6.97 -2.69
C GLN A 62 -0.40 -6.59 -1.95
N CYS A 63 -0.98 -5.44 -2.28
CA CYS A 63 -2.29 -5.06 -1.77
C CYS A 63 -3.40 -5.88 -2.46
N ASN A 64 -4.27 -6.53 -1.69
CA ASN A 64 -5.40 -7.32 -2.20
C ASN A 64 -6.63 -6.46 -2.55
N GLY A 65 -6.53 -5.16 -2.29
CA GLY A 65 -7.57 -4.17 -2.54
C GLY A 65 -8.49 -3.97 -1.34
N HIS A 66 -9.00 -2.77 -1.20
CA HIS A 66 -9.92 -2.40 -0.14
C HIS A 66 -11.23 -1.99 -0.79
N ASP A 67 -12.33 -2.49 -0.26
CA ASP A 67 -13.63 -1.98 -0.68
C ASP A 67 -13.71 -0.51 -0.30
N ASN A 68 -14.00 0.36 -1.27
CA ASN A 68 -14.37 1.73 -0.94
C ASN A 68 -15.62 1.63 -0.09
N ALA A 69 -15.50 1.89 1.22
CA ALA A 69 -16.64 2.04 2.09
C ALA A 69 -17.50 3.14 1.45
N ALA A 70 -18.61 2.74 0.83
CA ALA A 70 -19.55 3.63 0.17
C ALA A 70 -20.07 4.61 1.23
N GLY A 71 -19.40 5.76 1.38
CA GLY A 71 -19.67 6.71 2.46
C GLY A 71 -18.49 7.57 2.91
N SER A 72 -17.23 7.23 2.63
CA SER A 72 -16.10 8.12 2.95
C SER A 72 -15.57 8.79 1.70
N GLY A 73 -16.28 9.82 1.25
CA GLY A 73 -15.78 10.75 0.24
C GLY A 73 -14.58 11.52 0.79
N VAL A 74 -13.38 11.01 0.55
CA VAL A 74 -12.16 11.82 0.56
C VAL A 74 -11.30 11.37 -0.62
N THR A 75 -11.48 12.05 -1.76
CA THR A 75 -10.44 12.13 -2.77
C THR A 75 -9.24 12.83 -2.14
N GLN A 76 -8.16 12.12 -1.84
CA GLN A 76 -6.86 12.78 -1.69
C GLN A 76 -5.72 11.78 -1.76
N ALA A 77 -4.80 12.05 -2.68
CA ALA A 77 -3.41 11.68 -2.53
C ALA A 77 -3.01 11.84 -1.06
N GLN A 78 -2.45 10.78 -0.46
CA GLN A 78 -2.02 10.76 0.93
C GLN A 78 -1.13 11.97 1.23
N ILE A 79 -1.72 13.01 1.82
CA ILE A 79 -0.99 14.11 2.43
C ILE A 79 -0.44 13.55 3.76
N PRO A 80 0.89 13.53 3.96
CA PRO A 80 1.47 13.02 5.20
C PRO A 80 0.97 13.84 6.39
N LYS A 81 0.49 13.14 7.42
CA LYS A 81 0.03 13.74 8.69
C LYS A 81 1.22 14.44 9.36
N ARG A 82 1.32 15.77 9.21
CA ARG A 82 2.24 16.61 9.98
C ARG A 82 1.84 16.50 11.45
N ARG A 83 2.69 15.88 12.28
CA ARG A 83 2.61 15.96 13.73
C ARG A 83 2.93 17.41 14.15
N ARG A 84 1.97 18.10 14.76
CA ARG A 84 2.23 19.32 15.54
C ARG A 84 2.83 18.90 16.88
N GLY A 85 3.96 19.52 17.22
CA GLY A 85 4.52 19.51 18.57
C GLY A 85 3.73 20.38 19.53
#